data_AF-W5W0P2-F1
#
_entry.id   AF-W5W0P2-F1
#
_cell.length_a   1.000
_cell.length_b   1.000
_cell.length_c   1.000
_cell.angle_alpha   90.00
_cell.angle_beta   90.00
_cell.angle_gamma   90.00
#
_symmetry.space_group_name_H-M   'P 1'
#
loop_
_entity.id
_entity.type
_entity.pdbx_description
1 polymer ?
#
loop_
_entity_poly.entity_id
_entity_poly.type
_entity_poly.pdbx_seq_one_letter_code
_entity_poly.pdbx_strand_id
1 'polypeptide(L)'
;MKTPSRAHLLAAGGLVTALAAAAALIPAFSAASTSEHPVASPGMLAAMRRDLGLTAEQASSRLTQEDAAQAVARQVRQELGAVQAGYWFDAASGKLAVAVTDQASADRAAALGATPKLVKRGKAELDRLASSVSALTGSGITSWGVDPASNTLVVSVNSATVTQSVLGELGALGEGVRVVRQNSAPRQQSGTVTGGNPWWPGSESNCSIAFAATTSDGARHFLTAGHCTNDANQPAYGASGQQNRIGTSNVGGNHSVNAREGDFGLVDVDQSGWNLSATVNAWGSGDVTVSGSAEGVVGQSICHSGNTTHWQCGTITKVNESVDYGNGLIIDGLSETNACSNGGDSGGSYVSGDKAVGIHSGGGAVCGQANPDTIFQPVNEALSKWGLTLVTGGGNPPTTTTTTPNPPTGKVTFSNPGNQWGFRGSSVFPLQLKATASDGGALTYSATGLPPGLVISASGRISGTPSSSGTFPVTARATESTGVSGTTSFTYQVYGF
;
A
#
# COMPACT_ATOMS: atom_id res chain seq x y z
N MET A 1 97.45 -29.36 -7.63
CA MET A 1 97.98 -30.09 -6.47
C MET A 1 97.59 -29.35 -5.20
N LYS A 2 96.94 -30.09 -4.28
CA LYS A 2 96.74 -29.87 -2.83
C LYS A 2 96.77 -28.43 -2.25
N THR A 3 95.62 -28.04 -1.70
CA THR A 3 95.40 -27.19 -0.50
C THR A 3 96.32 -27.59 0.67
N PRO A 4 96.64 -26.70 1.65
CA PRO A 4 95.78 -26.46 2.85
C PRO A 4 95.87 -25.01 3.42
N SER A 5 94.83 -24.42 4.06
CA SER A 5 94.25 -24.61 5.41
C SER A 5 94.93 -23.84 6.57
N ARG A 6 94.14 -22.93 7.17
CA ARG A 6 93.97 -22.55 8.61
C ARG A 6 95.13 -21.94 9.43
N ALA A 7 94.87 -20.78 10.06
CA ALA A 7 94.51 -20.63 11.49
C ALA A 7 94.85 -19.25 12.11
N HIS A 8 93.87 -18.65 12.82
CA HIS A 8 93.85 -17.81 14.05
C HIS A 8 95.02 -16.84 14.39
N LEU A 9 94.89 -15.65 15.04
CA LEU A 9 94.01 -15.14 16.10
C LEU A 9 94.40 -13.64 16.38
N LEU A 10 93.49 -12.87 17.00
CA LEU A 10 93.69 -11.71 17.94
C LEU A 10 93.26 -10.27 17.53
N ALA A 11 92.25 -9.81 18.29
CA ALA A 11 92.17 -8.57 19.10
C ALA A 11 91.84 -7.20 18.46
N ALA A 12 90.55 -6.85 18.58
CA ALA A 12 89.94 -5.63 19.17
C ALA A 12 90.61 -4.24 19.01
N GLY A 13 89.81 -3.27 18.51
CA GLY A 13 90.02 -1.85 18.82
C GLY A 13 89.30 -0.84 17.90
N GLY A 14 88.03 -0.55 18.17
CA GLY A 14 87.51 0.83 18.21
C GLY A 14 87.26 1.65 16.92
N LEU A 15 85.95 1.80 16.64
CA LEU A 15 85.23 3.07 16.40
C LEU A 15 85.28 3.80 15.04
N VAL A 16 84.11 4.39 14.75
CA VAL A 16 83.73 5.38 13.72
C VAL A 16 83.22 4.80 12.38
N THR A 17 81.93 4.47 12.37
CA THR A 17 81.14 4.26 11.15
C THR A 17 80.90 5.58 10.43
N ALA A 18 81.47 5.68 9.22
CA ALA A 18 81.30 6.78 8.27
C ALA A 18 79.99 6.68 7.49
N LEU A 19 79.45 7.85 7.15
CA LEU A 19 78.35 8.11 6.20
C LEU A 19 78.54 7.36 4.87
N ALA A 20 77.46 6.78 4.35
CA ALA A 20 77.27 6.58 2.92
C ALA A 20 75.80 6.77 2.57
N ALA A 21 75.52 7.81 1.79
CA ALA A 21 74.22 8.09 1.19
C ALA A 21 73.90 7.02 0.13
N ALA A 22 72.76 6.34 0.28
CA ALA A 22 72.15 5.57 -0.78
C ALA A 22 70.83 6.26 -1.15
N ALA A 23 70.84 6.94 -2.30
CA ALA A 23 69.64 7.46 -2.93
C ALA A 23 68.77 6.28 -3.40
N ALA A 24 67.77 5.92 -2.59
CA ALA A 24 66.73 5.01 -3.01
C ALA A 24 65.67 5.81 -3.78
N LEU A 25 65.53 5.48 -5.07
CA LEU A 25 64.37 5.84 -5.88
C LEU A 25 63.12 5.23 -5.23
N ILE A 26 62.42 6.03 -4.43
CA ILE A 26 61.07 5.70 -3.96
C ILE A 26 60.17 5.83 -5.20
N PRO A 27 59.43 4.79 -5.60
CA PRO A 27 58.37 4.98 -6.57
C PRO A 27 57.40 5.96 -5.93
N ALA A 28 57.27 7.15 -6.53
CA ALA A 28 56.20 8.06 -6.19
C ALA A 28 54.90 7.28 -6.42
N PHE A 29 54.29 6.79 -5.33
CA PHE A 29 52.88 6.48 -5.35
C PHE A 29 52.21 7.80 -5.71
N SER A 30 51.83 7.93 -6.98
CA SER A 30 50.84 8.90 -7.41
C SER A 30 49.76 8.90 -6.35
N ALA A 31 49.54 10.05 -5.70
CA ALA A 31 48.39 10.27 -4.86
C ALA A 31 47.17 9.83 -5.66
N ALA A 32 46.65 8.66 -5.32
CA ALA A 32 45.44 8.14 -5.91
C ALA A 32 44.36 9.14 -5.51
N SER A 33 43.91 9.88 -6.52
CA SER A 33 42.63 10.56 -6.65
C SER A 33 41.94 10.88 -5.32
N THR A 34 41.95 12.16 -4.93
CA THR A 34 40.90 12.71 -4.07
C THR A 34 39.56 12.23 -4.65
N SER A 35 38.92 11.25 -3.99
CA SER A 35 37.59 10.83 -4.38
C SER A 35 36.70 12.05 -4.19
N GLU A 36 36.33 12.70 -5.30
CA GLU A 36 35.32 13.73 -5.33
C GLU A 36 34.03 13.09 -4.79
N HIS A 37 33.70 13.41 -3.54
CA HIS A 37 32.45 13.01 -2.91
C HIS A 37 31.29 13.62 -3.70
N PRO A 38 30.13 12.96 -3.80
CA PRO A 38 28.99 13.52 -4.51
C PRO A 38 28.64 14.85 -3.87
N VAL A 39 28.83 15.94 -4.61
CA VAL A 39 28.53 17.30 -4.17
C VAL A 39 27.09 17.27 -3.66
N ALA A 40 26.91 17.58 -2.38
CA ALA A 40 25.60 17.70 -1.78
C ALA A 40 24.69 18.51 -2.69
N SER A 41 23.49 18.01 -2.99
CA SER A 41 22.63 18.69 -3.95
C SER A 41 22.37 20.13 -3.48
N PRO A 42 22.28 21.12 -4.39
CA PRO A 42 21.98 22.49 -4.00
C PRO A 42 20.72 22.60 -3.11
N GLY A 43 19.74 21.72 -3.34
CA GLY A 43 18.54 21.60 -2.50
C GLY A 43 18.83 21.12 -1.07
N MET A 44 19.74 20.15 -0.89
CA MET A 44 20.15 19.68 0.44
C MET A 44 20.87 20.78 1.22
N LEU A 45 21.80 21.50 0.59
CA LEU A 45 22.50 22.62 1.24
C LEU A 45 21.55 23.75 1.61
N ALA A 46 20.58 24.07 0.75
CA ALA A 46 19.55 25.06 1.06
C ALA A 46 18.69 24.64 2.26
N ALA A 47 18.28 23.38 2.33
CA ALA A 47 17.52 22.83 3.46
C ALA A 47 18.33 22.86 4.76
N MET A 48 19.60 22.43 4.74
CA MET A 48 20.48 22.47 5.91
C MET A 48 20.68 23.88 6.45
N ARG A 49 20.84 24.88 5.58
CA ARG A 49 20.94 26.29 6.00
C ARG A 49 19.67 26.76 6.70
N ARG A 50 18.51 26.47 6.12
CA ARG A 50 17.19 26.85 6.66
C ARG A 50 16.91 26.17 8.00
N ASP A 51 17.12 24.86 8.08
CA ASP A 51 16.63 24.03 9.19
C ASP A 51 17.63 23.94 10.34
N LEU A 52 18.93 23.99 10.05
CA LEU A 52 20.00 23.89 11.06
C LEU A 52 20.63 25.26 11.38
N GLY A 53 20.18 26.34 10.72
CA GLY A 53 20.69 27.69 10.94
C GLY A 53 22.15 27.90 10.51
N LEU A 54 22.62 27.13 9.52
CA LEU A 54 24.02 27.15 9.06
C LEU A 54 24.24 28.13 7.90
N THR A 55 25.46 28.66 7.74
CA THR A 55 25.89 29.28 6.47
C THR A 55 26.10 28.23 5.38
N ALA A 56 26.27 28.65 4.12
CA ALA A 56 26.53 27.73 3.01
C ALA A 56 27.86 26.97 3.19
N GLU A 57 28.88 27.67 3.70
CA GLU A 57 30.20 27.10 4.01
C GLU A 57 30.12 26.13 5.18
N GLN A 58 29.36 26.49 6.23
CA GLN A 58 29.14 25.62 7.38
C GLN A 58 28.36 24.35 7.01
N ALA A 59 27.33 24.46 6.17
CA ALA A 59 26.57 23.29 5.68
C ALA A 59 27.46 22.35 4.84
N SER A 60 28.28 22.90 3.95
CA SER A 60 29.21 22.10 3.13
C SER A 60 30.31 21.43 3.98
N SER A 61 30.88 22.18 4.92
CA SER A 61 31.88 21.67 5.87
C SER A 61 31.30 20.58 6.78
N ARG A 62 30.05 20.76 7.23
CA ARG A 62 29.33 19.80 8.06
C ARG A 62 29.19 18.44 7.39
N LEU A 63 28.82 18.40 6.10
CA LEU A 63 28.69 17.14 5.36
C LEU A 63 30.04 16.43 5.20
N THR A 64 31.11 17.19 4.96
CA THR A 64 32.48 16.63 4.91
C THR A 64 32.89 16.02 6.25
N GLN A 65 32.55 16.70 7.36
CA GLN A 65 32.82 16.20 8.71
C GLN A 65 31.98 14.96 9.05
N GLU A 66 30.71 14.93 8.65
CA GLU A 66 29.82 13.78 8.84
C GLU A 66 30.32 12.55 8.07
N ASP A 67 30.78 12.73 6.82
CA ASP A 67 31.40 11.65 6.03
C ASP A 67 32.66 11.09 6.69
N ALA A 68 33.55 11.96 7.18
CA ALA A 68 34.73 11.56 7.92
C ALA A 68 34.35 10.81 9.21
N ALA A 69 33.36 11.30 9.95
CA ALA A 69 32.86 10.64 11.16
C ALA A 69 32.24 9.26 10.85
N GLN A 70 31.55 9.10 9.73
CA GLN A 70 31.03 7.80 9.29
C GLN A 70 32.16 6.82 8.93
N ALA A 71 33.25 7.31 8.33
CA ALA A 71 34.43 6.48 8.08
C ALA A 71 35.07 5.98 9.38
N VAL A 72 35.26 6.87 10.36
CA VAL A 72 35.74 6.51 11.69
C VAL A 72 34.76 5.56 12.40
N ALA A 73 33.45 5.76 12.27
CA ALA A 73 32.44 4.89 12.88
C ALA A 73 32.52 3.44 12.36
N ARG A 74 32.85 3.26 11.08
CA ARG A 74 33.08 1.92 10.52
C ARG A 74 34.30 1.24 11.16
N GLN A 75 35.40 1.96 11.35
CA GLN A 75 36.60 1.44 11.99
C GLN A 75 36.37 1.13 13.47
N VAL A 76 35.72 2.05 14.21
CA VAL A 76 35.32 1.86 15.61
C VAL A 76 34.45 0.61 15.77
N ARG A 77 33.50 0.38 14.85
CA ARG A 77 32.66 -0.83 14.88
C ARG A 77 33.47 -2.11 14.66
N GLN A 78 34.48 -2.07 13.79
CA GLN A 78 35.35 -3.22 13.51
C GLN A 78 36.29 -3.53 14.68
N GLU A 79 36.89 -2.50 15.29
CA GLU A 79 37.95 -2.68 16.30
C GLU A 79 37.43 -2.73 17.74
N LEU A 80 36.41 -1.94 18.07
CA LEU A 80 35.84 -1.86 19.42
C LEU A 80 34.54 -2.66 19.55
N GLY A 81 33.80 -2.88 18.47
CA GLY A 81 32.65 -3.79 18.43
C GLY A 81 31.66 -3.61 19.60
N ALA A 82 31.56 -4.63 20.44
CA ALA A 82 30.66 -4.65 21.61
C ALA A 82 31.22 -3.90 22.85
N VAL A 83 32.47 -3.45 22.82
CA VAL A 83 33.14 -2.74 23.93
C VAL A 83 32.70 -1.27 24.01
N GLN A 84 32.31 -0.66 22.89
CA GLN A 84 31.76 0.70 22.87
C GLN A 84 30.27 0.71 23.19
N ALA A 85 29.82 1.73 23.94
CA ALA A 85 28.44 1.93 24.42
C ALA A 85 27.58 2.81 23.49
N GLY A 86 28.01 2.97 22.24
CA GLY A 86 27.42 3.79 21.20
C GLY A 86 28.32 4.97 20.82
N TYR A 87 27.97 5.63 19.71
CA TYR A 87 28.71 6.76 19.17
C TYR A 87 27.74 7.75 18.50
N TRP A 88 28.13 9.01 18.42
CA TRP A 88 27.34 10.07 17.79
C TRP A 88 28.25 11.08 17.09
N PHE A 89 27.70 11.82 16.14
CA PHE A 89 28.38 12.97 15.56
C PHE A 89 28.28 14.17 16.51
N ASP A 90 29.41 14.67 16.99
CA ASP A 90 29.45 15.88 17.80
C ASP A 90 29.60 17.10 16.89
N ALA A 91 28.48 17.80 16.68
CA ALA A 91 28.38 18.99 15.85
C ALA A 91 29.33 20.12 16.25
N ALA A 92 29.68 20.23 17.54
CA ALA A 92 30.56 21.29 18.02
C ALA A 92 32.02 21.02 17.65
N SER A 93 32.47 19.76 17.68
CA SER A 93 33.83 19.38 17.34
C SER A 93 34.00 18.91 15.89
N GLY A 94 32.91 18.61 15.19
CA GLY A 94 32.93 18.07 13.83
C GLY A 94 33.45 16.63 13.75
N LYS A 95 33.40 15.88 14.85
CA LYS A 95 34.02 14.54 14.97
C LYS A 95 33.03 13.51 15.52
N LEU A 96 33.33 12.24 15.29
CA LEU A 96 32.65 11.14 15.96
C LEU A 96 33.05 11.11 17.44
N ALA A 97 32.09 11.21 18.35
CA ALA A 97 32.30 10.91 19.76
C ALA A 97 31.90 9.45 20.04
N VAL A 98 32.68 8.75 20.85
CA VAL A 98 32.48 7.32 21.14
C VAL A 98 32.42 7.10 22.65
N ALA A 99 31.32 6.54 23.14
CA ALA A 99 31.15 6.18 24.54
C ALA A 99 31.89 4.86 24.83
N VAL A 100 32.79 4.87 25.81
CA VAL A 100 33.59 3.70 26.24
C VAL A 100 33.70 3.67 27.77
N THR A 101 33.90 2.49 28.35
CA THR A 101 33.90 2.32 29.82
C THR A 101 35.28 2.31 30.46
N ASP A 102 36.34 2.24 29.67
CA ASP A 102 37.72 2.13 30.15
C ASP A 102 38.71 2.93 29.29
N GLN A 103 39.85 3.25 29.89
CA GLN A 103 40.87 4.09 29.25
C GLN A 103 41.53 3.42 28.05
N ALA A 104 41.71 2.09 28.06
CA ALA A 104 42.36 1.39 26.94
C ALA A 104 41.48 1.46 25.67
N SER A 105 40.17 1.31 25.84
CA SER A 105 39.19 1.50 24.77
C SER A 105 39.10 2.96 24.32
N ALA A 106 39.27 3.92 25.24
CA ALA A 106 39.33 5.34 24.91
C ALA A 106 40.56 5.67 24.05
N ASP A 107 41.73 5.14 24.40
CA ASP A 107 42.97 5.35 23.65
C ASP A 107 42.87 4.76 22.25
N ARG A 108 42.26 3.58 22.12
CA ARG A 108 41.98 2.95 20.81
C ARG A 108 41.02 3.79 19.97
N ALA A 109 39.92 4.27 20.55
CA ALA A 109 38.99 5.14 19.84
C ALA A 109 39.67 6.45 19.37
N ALA A 110 40.52 7.02 20.21
CA ALA A 110 41.30 8.21 19.85
C ALA A 110 42.31 7.94 18.72
N ALA A 111 42.97 6.78 18.73
CA ALA A 111 43.88 6.37 17.66
C ALA A 111 43.17 6.22 16.29
N LEU A 112 41.88 5.90 16.31
CA LEU A 112 41.01 5.86 15.11
C LEU A 112 40.48 7.24 14.70
N GLY A 113 40.84 8.31 15.41
CA GLY A 113 40.40 9.67 15.10
C GLY A 113 39.05 10.07 15.72
N ALA A 114 38.47 9.25 16.60
CA ALA A 114 37.28 9.60 17.35
C ALA A 114 37.61 10.39 18.64
N THR A 115 36.61 11.06 19.21
CA THR A 115 36.68 11.69 20.52
C THR A 115 36.10 10.73 21.57
N PRO A 116 36.92 10.03 22.37
CA PRO A 116 36.39 9.13 23.38
C PRO A 116 35.68 9.90 24.49
N LYS A 117 34.61 9.31 25.01
CA LYS A 117 33.89 9.76 26.21
C LYS A 117 33.81 8.58 27.17
N LEU A 118 34.46 8.73 28.32
CA LEU A 118 34.36 7.74 29.39
C LEU A 118 32.95 7.79 30.01
N VAL A 119 32.30 6.64 30.04
CA VAL A 119 30.93 6.49 30.54
C VAL A 119 30.82 5.35 31.54
N LYS A 120 29.74 5.35 32.33
CA LYS A 120 29.51 4.35 33.39
C LYS A 120 29.06 3.00 32.84
N ARG A 121 28.19 3.00 31.82
CA ARG A 121 27.49 1.79 31.34
C ARG A 121 28.04 1.36 29.99
N GLY A 122 28.41 0.09 29.90
CA GLY A 122 28.78 -0.55 28.65
C GLY A 122 27.55 -0.96 27.83
N LYS A 123 27.77 -1.35 26.57
CA LYS A 123 26.71 -1.80 25.66
C LYS A 123 25.87 -2.95 26.21
N ALA A 124 26.50 -3.95 26.82
CA ALA A 124 25.79 -5.10 27.38
C ALA A 124 24.80 -4.73 28.49
N GLU A 125 25.09 -3.67 29.27
CA GLU A 125 24.16 -3.17 30.28
C GLU A 125 22.98 -2.43 29.64
N LEU A 126 23.25 -1.57 28.66
CA LEU A 126 22.22 -0.83 27.93
C LEU A 126 21.29 -1.76 27.14
N ASP A 127 21.83 -2.81 26.53
CA ASP A 127 21.05 -3.84 25.82
C ASP A 127 20.16 -4.64 26.80
N ARG A 128 20.66 -4.93 28.02
CA ARG A 128 19.85 -5.55 29.08
C ARG A 128 18.69 -4.65 29.51
N LEU A 129 18.94 -3.35 29.71
CA LEU A 129 17.88 -2.38 30.03
C LEU A 129 16.85 -2.31 28.90
N ALA A 130 17.28 -2.27 27.64
CA ALA A 130 16.38 -2.28 26.49
C ALA A 130 15.50 -3.54 26.45
N SER A 131 16.09 -4.69 26.79
CA SER A 131 15.36 -5.97 26.89
C SER A 131 14.36 -5.96 28.04
N SER A 132 14.72 -5.40 29.20
CA SER A 132 13.80 -5.24 30.34
C SER A 132 12.61 -4.34 29.99
N VAL A 133 12.83 -3.22 29.31
CA VAL A 133 11.73 -2.34 28.83
C VAL A 133 10.85 -3.06 27.80
N SER A 134 11.46 -3.83 26.90
CA SER A 134 10.72 -4.60 25.87
C SER A 134 9.81 -5.68 26.47
N ALA A 135 10.14 -6.17 27.67
CA ALA A 135 9.36 -7.19 28.38
C ALA A 135 8.22 -6.61 29.23
N LEU A 136 8.13 -5.29 29.40
CA LEU A 136 7.06 -4.67 30.19
C LEU A 136 5.70 -4.86 29.51
N THR A 137 4.71 -5.27 30.29
CA THR A 137 3.33 -5.46 29.83
C THR A 137 2.48 -4.26 30.27
N GLY A 138 2.10 -3.38 29.34
CA GLY A 138 1.28 -2.22 29.65
C GLY A 138 1.17 -1.23 28.50
N SER A 139 0.15 -0.38 28.53
CA SER A 139 -0.05 0.69 27.54
C SER A 139 0.72 1.97 27.91
N GLY A 140 1.05 2.77 26.90
CA GLY A 140 1.57 4.13 27.08
C GLY A 140 3.07 4.31 26.89
N ILE A 141 3.88 3.26 26.72
CA ILE A 141 5.24 3.38 26.16
C ILE A 141 5.11 3.60 24.63
N THR A 142 5.75 4.64 24.10
CA THR A 142 5.68 5.00 22.67
C THR A 142 6.96 4.66 21.90
N SER A 143 8.12 4.67 22.55
CA SER A 143 9.40 4.22 21.97
C SER A 143 10.45 4.01 23.05
N TRP A 144 11.51 3.25 22.75
CA TRP A 144 12.71 3.19 23.57
C TRP A 144 13.96 2.99 22.73
N GLY A 145 15.10 3.53 23.20
CA GLY A 145 16.38 3.42 22.50
C GLY A 145 17.53 3.98 23.32
N VAL A 146 18.75 3.55 22.98
CA VAL A 146 19.97 4.04 23.66
C VAL A 146 20.30 5.44 23.17
N ASP A 147 20.51 6.36 24.11
CA ASP A 147 21.14 7.64 23.87
C ASP A 147 22.60 7.56 24.34
N PRO A 148 23.57 7.42 23.41
CA PRO A 148 24.97 7.23 23.77
C PRO A 148 25.60 8.48 24.38
N ALA A 149 25.06 9.68 24.11
CA ALA A 149 25.60 10.92 24.65
C ALA A 149 25.30 11.08 26.13
N SER A 150 24.08 10.68 26.57
CA SER A 150 23.72 10.65 28.00
C SER A 150 24.03 9.32 28.69
N ASN A 151 24.46 8.30 27.96
CA ASN A 151 24.71 6.94 28.46
C ASN A 151 23.52 6.33 29.22
N THR A 152 22.32 6.53 28.66
CA THR A 152 21.04 6.02 29.20
C THR A 152 20.18 5.38 28.11
N LEU A 153 19.27 4.50 28.52
CA LEU A 153 18.14 4.08 27.70
C LEU A 153 17.02 5.11 27.86
N VAL A 154 16.67 5.79 26.77
CA VAL A 154 15.56 6.74 26.75
C VAL A 154 14.29 5.98 26.45
N VAL A 155 13.26 6.17 27.27
CA VAL A 155 11.93 5.58 27.09
C VAL A 155 10.93 6.71 26.95
N SER A 156 10.32 6.84 25.78
CA SER A 156 9.25 7.81 25.55
C SER A 156 7.92 7.21 25.97
N VAL A 157 7.10 8.00 26.68
CA VAL A 157 5.77 7.61 27.13
C VAL A 157 4.73 8.67 26.76
N ASN A 158 3.52 8.24 26.40
CA ASN A 158 2.40 9.12 26.16
C ASN A 158 1.76 9.53 27.49
N SER A 159 1.81 10.81 27.82
CA SER A 159 1.33 11.37 29.10
C SER A 159 -0.15 11.08 29.39
N ALA A 160 -0.97 10.91 28.36
CA ALA A 160 -2.41 10.69 28.50
C ALA A 160 -2.78 9.23 28.77
N THR A 161 -1.90 8.27 28.45
CA THR A 161 -2.21 6.83 28.48
C THR A 161 -1.29 5.99 29.36
N VAL A 162 -0.09 6.52 29.70
CA VAL A 162 0.85 5.81 30.56
C VAL A 162 0.29 5.64 31.98
N THR A 163 0.35 4.41 32.50
CA THR A 163 -0.14 4.09 33.84
C THR A 163 0.94 4.31 34.90
N GLN A 164 0.53 4.51 36.17
CA GLN A 164 1.48 4.61 37.28
C GLN A 164 2.25 3.29 37.51
N SER A 165 1.66 2.15 37.18
CA SER A 165 2.33 0.84 37.23
C SER A 165 3.54 0.81 36.29
N VAL A 166 3.34 1.19 35.02
CA VAL A 166 4.42 1.24 34.02
C VAL A 166 5.50 2.24 34.43
N LEU A 167 5.13 3.40 34.98
CA LEU A 167 6.10 4.37 35.48
C LEU A 167 6.90 3.83 36.68
N GLY A 168 6.26 3.07 37.57
CA GLY A 168 6.91 2.40 38.69
C GLY A 168 7.90 1.33 38.23
N GLU A 169 7.50 0.49 37.26
CA GLU A 169 8.36 -0.53 36.65
C GLU A 169 9.57 0.10 35.96
N LEU A 170 9.37 1.17 35.18
CA LEU A 170 10.46 1.92 34.54
C LEU A 170 11.40 2.55 35.58
N GLY A 171 10.85 3.09 36.67
CA GLY A 171 11.64 3.65 37.77
C GLY A 171 12.47 2.59 38.50
N ALA A 172 11.97 1.36 38.62
CA ALA A 172 12.67 0.25 39.25
C ALA A 172 13.89 -0.24 38.44
N LEU A 173 13.97 0.09 37.14
CA LEU A 173 15.16 -0.18 36.30
C LEU A 173 16.34 0.76 36.61
N GLY A 174 16.13 1.78 37.46
CA GLY A 174 17.16 2.65 38.01
C GLY A 174 17.67 3.72 37.05
N GLU A 175 18.79 4.36 37.43
CA GLU A 175 19.38 5.53 36.73
C GLU A 175 19.82 5.27 35.28
N GLY A 176 19.78 4.01 34.82
CA GLY A 176 20.06 3.66 33.43
C GLY A 176 18.91 3.96 32.48
N VAL A 177 17.72 4.22 33.01
CA VAL A 177 16.51 4.51 32.23
C VAL A 177 16.08 5.96 32.44
N ARG A 178 15.88 6.68 31.34
CA ARG A 178 15.39 8.05 31.34
C ARG A 178 14.02 8.12 30.66
N VAL A 179 12.99 8.40 31.44
CA VAL A 179 11.61 8.53 30.94
C VAL A 179 11.37 9.93 30.37
N VAL A 180 10.90 10.00 29.13
CA VAL A 180 10.53 11.24 28.45
C VAL A 180 9.02 11.23 28.20
N ARG A 181 8.31 12.24 28.68
CA ARG A 181 6.86 12.38 28.47
C ARG A 181 6.57 13.13 27.17
N GLN A 182 5.63 12.60 26.39
CA GLN A 182 5.17 13.18 25.14
C GLN A 182 3.64 13.27 25.13
N ASN A 183 3.10 14.26 24.40
CA ASN A 183 1.66 14.47 24.29
C ASN A 183 1.05 13.72 23.09
N SER A 184 1.87 13.12 22.24
CA SER A 184 1.46 12.36 21.06
C SER A 184 2.20 11.02 21.02
N ALA A 185 1.54 10.00 20.46
CA ALA A 185 2.16 8.74 20.09
C ALA A 185 2.33 8.69 18.57
N PRO A 186 3.39 8.06 18.04
CA PRO A 186 3.47 7.74 16.62
C PRO A 186 2.22 6.97 16.21
N ARG A 187 1.54 7.41 15.14
CA ARG A 187 0.41 6.68 14.56
C ARG A 187 0.79 6.20 13.18
N GLN A 188 0.57 4.92 12.92
CA GLN A 188 0.57 4.42 11.56
C GLN A 188 -0.67 4.97 10.83
N GLN A 189 -0.50 5.32 9.55
CA GLN A 189 -1.61 5.69 8.68
C GLN A 189 -2.61 4.53 8.64
N SER A 190 -3.88 4.83 8.92
CA SER A 190 -4.92 3.81 9.02
C SER A 190 -6.31 4.39 8.78
N GLY A 191 -7.24 3.53 8.41
CA GLY A 191 -8.61 3.93 8.13
C GLY A 191 -9.42 2.80 7.50
N THR A 192 -10.61 3.16 7.05
CA THR A 192 -11.52 2.25 6.35
C THR A 192 -11.96 2.91 5.06
N VAL A 193 -11.81 2.18 3.96
CA VAL A 193 -12.33 2.54 2.65
C VAL A 193 -13.82 2.23 2.65
N THR A 194 -14.62 3.27 2.77
CA THR A 194 -16.09 3.22 2.86
C THR A 194 -16.66 4.07 1.74
N GLY A 195 -17.65 3.55 1.01
CA GLY A 195 -18.32 4.31 -0.05
C GLY A 195 -18.95 5.60 0.49
N GLY A 196 -18.92 6.68 -0.29
CA GLY A 196 -19.38 8.01 0.10
C GLY A 196 -18.36 8.86 0.88
N ASN A 197 -17.34 8.26 1.50
CA ASN A 197 -16.32 9.03 2.20
C ASN A 197 -15.42 9.80 1.21
N PRO A 198 -14.87 10.96 1.62
CA PRO A 198 -13.94 11.69 0.80
C PRO A 198 -12.59 10.99 0.65
N TRP A 199 -11.95 11.26 -0.47
CA TRP A 199 -10.52 11.05 -0.68
C TRP A 199 -9.94 12.23 -1.47
N TRP A 200 -8.63 12.45 -1.33
CA TRP A 200 -7.90 13.55 -1.96
C TRP A 200 -6.85 12.99 -2.93
N PRO A 201 -6.97 13.31 -4.23
CA PRO A 201 -5.89 13.14 -5.20
C PRO A 201 -4.68 14.02 -4.89
N GLY A 202 -3.56 13.76 -5.58
CA GLY A 202 -2.31 14.49 -5.40
C GLY A 202 -2.32 15.91 -5.95
N SER A 203 -3.16 16.21 -6.94
CA SER A 203 -3.20 17.54 -7.58
C SER A 203 -4.59 18.14 -7.75
N GLU A 204 -5.62 17.32 -7.68
CA GLU A 204 -7.02 17.66 -7.95
C GLU A 204 -7.79 17.97 -6.65
N SER A 205 -8.99 18.53 -6.81
CA SER A 205 -9.94 18.66 -5.69
C SER A 205 -10.35 17.30 -5.14
N ASN A 206 -10.89 17.28 -3.92
CA ASN A 206 -11.38 16.05 -3.33
C ASN A 206 -12.51 15.42 -4.16
N CYS A 207 -12.56 14.10 -4.11
CA CYS A 207 -13.62 13.29 -4.66
C CYS A 207 -14.16 12.35 -3.57
N SER A 208 -15.10 11.50 -3.93
CA SER A 208 -15.70 10.50 -3.08
C SER A 208 -15.35 9.09 -3.55
N ILE A 209 -15.28 8.18 -2.59
CA ILE A 209 -15.10 6.75 -2.82
C ILE A 209 -16.43 6.16 -3.27
N ALA A 210 -16.46 5.39 -4.35
CA ALA A 210 -17.67 4.68 -4.78
C ALA A 210 -17.83 3.38 -3.99
N PHE A 211 -16.94 2.41 -4.26
CA PHE A 211 -17.03 1.08 -3.68
C PHE A 211 -15.64 0.47 -3.53
N ALA A 212 -15.40 -0.21 -2.42
CA ALA A 212 -14.22 -1.05 -2.28
C ALA A 212 -14.35 -2.29 -3.16
N ALA A 213 -13.24 -2.71 -3.78
CA ALA A 213 -13.18 -3.87 -4.64
C ALA A 213 -11.83 -4.57 -4.54
N THR A 214 -11.79 -5.83 -4.97
CA THR A 214 -10.56 -6.62 -5.08
C THR A 214 -10.44 -7.26 -6.44
N THR A 215 -9.23 -7.45 -6.91
CA THR A 215 -8.92 -8.34 -8.04
C THR A 215 -8.87 -9.80 -7.56
N SER A 216 -8.82 -10.74 -8.52
CA SER A 216 -8.78 -12.18 -8.22
C SER A 216 -7.54 -12.65 -7.45
N ASP A 217 -6.44 -11.90 -7.52
CA ASP A 217 -5.20 -12.15 -6.76
C ASP A 217 -5.20 -11.46 -5.38
N GLY A 218 -6.30 -10.78 -5.03
CA GLY A 218 -6.48 -10.15 -3.72
C GLY A 218 -5.90 -8.74 -3.60
N ALA A 219 -5.45 -8.12 -4.70
CA ALA A 219 -5.09 -6.71 -4.66
C ALA A 219 -6.32 -5.87 -4.29
N ARG A 220 -6.08 -4.84 -3.48
CA ARG A 220 -7.13 -4.06 -2.81
C ARG A 220 -7.29 -2.72 -3.52
N HIS A 221 -8.51 -2.37 -3.86
CA HIS A 221 -8.80 -1.14 -4.59
C HIS A 221 -10.07 -0.46 -4.08
N PHE A 222 -10.28 0.78 -4.52
CA PHE A 222 -11.61 1.35 -4.58
C PHE A 222 -11.87 2.02 -5.91
N LEU A 223 -13.14 1.95 -6.32
CA LEU A 223 -13.68 2.64 -7.47
C LEU A 223 -14.01 4.09 -7.13
N THR A 224 -13.84 4.97 -8.09
CA THR A 224 -14.20 6.40 -8.05
C THR A 224 -14.42 6.90 -9.48
N ALA A 225 -14.60 8.20 -9.70
CA ALA A 225 -14.76 8.75 -11.05
C ALA A 225 -13.40 8.82 -11.78
N GLY A 226 -13.44 8.67 -13.10
CA GLY A 226 -12.25 8.71 -13.94
C GLY A 226 -11.60 10.08 -13.93
N HIS A 227 -12.41 11.14 -13.98
CA HIS A 227 -11.91 12.51 -13.92
C HIS A 227 -11.21 12.88 -12.59
N CYS A 228 -11.33 12.05 -11.55
CA CYS A 228 -10.58 12.17 -10.29
C CYS A 228 -9.22 11.43 -10.32
N THR A 229 -8.91 10.74 -11.42
CA THR A 229 -7.77 9.82 -11.55
C THR A 229 -6.98 10.05 -12.85
N ASN A 230 -7.12 11.22 -13.49
CA ASN A 230 -6.53 11.49 -14.81
C ASN A 230 -5.00 11.31 -14.82
N ASP A 231 -4.34 11.69 -13.74
CA ASP A 231 -2.89 11.62 -13.63
C ASP A 231 -2.41 10.26 -13.12
N ALA A 232 -1.44 9.68 -13.82
CA ALA A 232 -0.88 8.38 -13.48
C ALA A 232 -0.05 8.42 -12.19
N ASN A 233 -0.20 7.37 -11.37
CA ASN A 233 0.59 7.12 -10.16
C ASN A 233 0.51 8.21 -9.09
N GLN A 234 -0.61 8.92 -9.00
CA GLN A 234 -0.76 9.93 -7.96
C GLN A 234 -0.96 9.32 -6.57
N PRO A 235 -0.40 9.92 -5.51
CA PRO A 235 -0.75 9.50 -4.16
C PRO A 235 -2.21 9.82 -3.84
N ALA A 236 -2.90 8.88 -3.20
CA ALA A 236 -4.27 9.03 -2.74
C ALA A 236 -4.31 9.15 -1.20
N TYR A 237 -5.07 10.12 -0.69
CA TYR A 237 -5.12 10.46 0.73
C TYR A 237 -6.55 10.39 1.27
N GLY A 238 -6.69 9.92 2.51
CA GLY A 238 -7.99 9.80 3.18
C GLY A 238 -8.37 10.98 4.07
N ALA A 239 -7.53 12.02 4.10
CA ALA A 239 -7.80 13.24 4.85
C ALA A 239 -7.27 14.47 4.09
N SER A 240 -7.93 15.61 4.34
CA SER A 240 -7.57 16.89 3.74
C SER A 240 -6.13 17.31 4.06
N GLY A 241 -5.56 18.15 3.19
CA GLY A 241 -4.17 18.55 3.29
C GLY A 241 -3.19 17.41 2.99
N GLN A 242 -3.60 16.42 2.19
CA GLN A 242 -2.78 15.28 1.76
C GLN A 242 -2.24 14.49 2.96
N GLN A 243 -3.11 14.26 3.94
CA GLN A 243 -2.80 13.50 5.14
C GLN A 243 -3.38 12.09 5.06
N ASN A 244 -2.78 11.16 5.80
CA ASN A 244 -3.25 9.78 5.90
C ASN A 244 -3.35 9.08 4.53
N ARG A 245 -2.20 8.78 3.92
CA ARG A 245 -2.13 8.12 2.61
C ARG A 245 -2.90 6.78 2.66
N ILE A 246 -3.72 6.55 1.64
CA ILE A 246 -4.47 5.30 1.41
C ILE A 246 -3.70 4.40 0.43
N GLY A 247 -3.19 5.01 -0.63
CA GLY A 247 -2.36 4.33 -1.62
C GLY A 247 -2.11 5.14 -2.88
N THR A 248 -2.32 4.55 -4.06
CA THR A 248 -1.91 5.11 -5.35
C THR A 248 -3.05 5.10 -6.36
N SER A 249 -3.41 6.28 -6.86
CA SER A 249 -4.39 6.48 -7.94
C SER A 249 -3.76 6.20 -9.30
N ASN A 250 -4.55 5.62 -10.19
CA ASN A 250 -4.22 5.40 -11.60
C ASN A 250 -2.83 4.76 -11.83
N VAL A 251 -2.58 3.61 -11.18
CA VAL A 251 -1.28 2.93 -11.28
C VAL A 251 -0.96 2.58 -12.73
N GLY A 252 0.22 3.00 -13.19
CA GLY A 252 0.67 2.75 -14.56
C GLY A 252 -0.12 3.48 -15.65
N GLY A 253 -1.06 4.37 -15.31
CA GLY A 253 -1.85 5.14 -16.27
C GLY A 253 -2.99 4.37 -16.95
N ASN A 254 -3.31 3.15 -16.49
CA ASN A 254 -4.33 2.28 -17.11
C ASN A 254 -5.62 2.13 -16.27
N HIS A 255 -5.70 2.87 -15.17
CA HIS A 255 -6.71 2.78 -14.11
C HIS A 255 -7.58 4.05 -14.07
N SER A 256 -7.73 4.71 -15.22
CA SER A 256 -8.59 5.88 -15.40
C SER A 256 -9.27 5.83 -16.77
N VAL A 257 -10.59 6.02 -16.77
CA VAL A 257 -11.40 6.21 -17.98
C VAL A 257 -12.19 7.49 -17.77
N ASN A 258 -11.78 8.56 -18.47
CA ASN A 258 -12.50 9.84 -18.55
C ASN A 258 -12.53 10.24 -20.03
N ALA A 259 -13.31 9.49 -20.79
CA ALA A 259 -13.32 9.54 -22.23
C ALA A 259 -14.66 9.04 -22.73
N ARG A 260 -14.82 8.92 -24.05
CA ARG A 260 -16.06 8.44 -24.66
C ARG A 260 -16.56 7.09 -24.12
N GLU A 261 -15.64 6.25 -23.68
CA GLU A 261 -15.95 4.97 -23.04
C GLU A 261 -16.72 5.13 -21.71
N GLY A 262 -16.41 6.12 -20.88
CA GLY A 262 -17.01 6.25 -19.55
C GLY A 262 -16.29 7.25 -18.65
N ASP A 263 -16.78 7.33 -17.41
CA ASP A 263 -16.17 8.12 -16.33
C ASP A 263 -16.01 7.29 -15.05
N PHE A 264 -14.93 6.51 -14.99
CA PHE A 264 -14.59 5.68 -13.83
C PHE A 264 -13.08 5.50 -13.67
N GLY A 265 -12.65 5.44 -12.42
CA GLY A 265 -11.26 5.40 -11.98
C GLY A 265 -11.04 4.32 -10.92
N LEU A 266 -9.80 3.83 -10.84
CA LEU A 266 -9.36 2.86 -9.86
C LEU A 266 -8.20 3.41 -9.04
N VAL A 267 -8.31 3.26 -7.72
CA VAL A 267 -7.26 3.62 -6.78
C VAL A 267 -6.83 2.38 -6.01
N ASP A 268 -5.52 2.11 -6.01
CA ASP A 268 -4.91 1.01 -5.29
C ASP A 268 -4.77 1.36 -3.81
N VAL A 269 -5.24 0.46 -2.94
CA VAL A 269 -5.15 0.56 -1.48
C VAL A 269 -3.91 -0.21 -1.03
N ASP A 270 -2.76 0.43 -1.22
CA ASP A 270 -1.43 -0.17 -0.96
C ASP A 270 -0.94 0.00 0.49
N GLN A 271 -1.60 0.84 1.30
CA GLN A 271 -1.24 1.01 2.71
C GLN A 271 -1.91 -0.06 3.58
N SER A 272 -1.11 -0.79 4.36
CA SER A 272 -1.57 -1.93 5.17
C SER A 272 -2.52 -1.54 6.30
N GLY A 273 -2.46 -0.30 6.79
CA GLY A 273 -3.35 0.19 7.85
C GLY A 273 -4.77 0.53 7.38
N TRP A 274 -5.05 0.45 6.08
CA TRP A 274 -6.38 0.70 5.52
C TRP A 274 -7.14 -0.60 5.27
N ASN A 275 -8.36 -0.69 5.77
CA ASN A 275 -9.25 -1.82 5.56
C ASN A 275 -10.30 -1.50 4.49
N LEU A 276 -10.68 -2.48 3.68
CA LEU A 276 -11.80 -2.35 2.77
C LEU A 276 -13.12 -2.60 3.52
N SER A 277 -14.17 -1.84 3.18
CA SER A 277 -15.50 -2.04 3.72
C SER A 277 -16.51 -2.29 2.60
N ALA A 278 -17.49 -3.15 2.89
CA ALA A 278 -18.68 -3.32 2.06
C ALA A 278 -19.72 -2.21 2.27
N THR A 279 -19.44 -1.26 3.16
CA THR A 279 -20.40 -0.25 3.58
C THR A 279 -20.32 1.01 2.70
N VAL A 280 -21.48 1.59 2.43
CA VAL A 280 -21.65 2.96 1.96
C VAL A 280 -22.16 3.80 3.12
N ASN A 281 -21.43 4.87 3.43
CA ASN A 281 -21.76 5.83 4.47
C ASN A 281 -23.03 6.58 4.08
N ALA A 282 -24.09 6.49 4.90
CA ALA A 282 -25.34 7.21 4.69
C ALA A 282 -25.43 8.50 5.54
N TRP A 283 -24.29 8.93 6.11
CA TRP A 283 -24.11 10.18 6.84
C TRP A 283 -25.09 10.35 8.01
N GLY A 284 -25.34 9.25 8.73
CA GLY A 284 -26.29 9.21 9.86
C GLY A 284 -27.70 8.76 9.48
N SER A 285 -27.96 8.44 8.20
CA SER A 285 -29.26 7.96 7.71
C SER A 285 -29.42 6.44 7.73
N GLY A 286 -28.44 5.71 8.29
CA GLY A 286 -28.37 4.25 8.30
C GLY A 286 -27.55 3.72 7.12
N ASP A 287 -26.29 3.40 7.38
CA ASP A 287 -25.33 2.98 6.36
C ASP A 287 -25.80 1.72 5.61
N VAL A 288 -25.50 1.66 4.31
CA VAL A 288 -25.89 0.55 3.44
C VAL A 288 -24.74 -0.44 3.34
N THR A 289 -25.02 -1.72 3.61
CA THR A 289 -24.06 -2.79 3.32
C THR A 289 -24.33 -3.35 1.94
N VAL A 290 -23.36 -3.21 1.04
CA VAL A 290 -23.44 -3.69 -0.35
C VAL A 290 -23.36 -5.21 -0.35
N SER A 291 -24.29 -5.88 -1.01
CA SER A 291 -24.32 -7.34 -1.18
C SER A 291 -24.03 -7.80 -2.61
N GLY A 292 -23.82 -6.85 -3.52
CA GLY A 292 -23.47 -7.09 -4.93
C GLY A 292 -23.78 -5.86 -5.78
N SER A 293 -23.79 -6.03 -7.10
CA SER A 293 -24.16 -4.98 -8.05
C SER A 293 -25.44 -5.32 -8.81
N ALA A 294 -26.08 -4.29 -9.35
CA ALA A 294 -27.24 -4.39 -10.23
C ALA A 294 -27.18 -3.32 -11.32
N GLU A 295 -27.83 -3.57 -12.45
CA GLU A 295 -28.03 -2.56 -13.48
C GLU A 295 -29.16 -1.61 -13.04
N GLY A 296 -29.02 -0.33 -13.34
CA GLY A 296 -30.04 0.68 -13.06
C GLY A 296 -31.21 0.56 -14.05
N VAL A 297 -32.44 0.71 -13.56
CA VAL A 297 -33.65 0.70 -14.40
C VAL A 297 -34.41 2.01 -14.23
N VAL A 298 -34.89 2.61 -15.32
CA VAL A 298 -35.70 3.84 -15.26
C VAL A 298 -36.91 3.66 -14.33
N GLY A 299 -37.12 4.62 -13.45
CA GLY A 299 -38.15 4.62 -12.41
C GLY A 299 -37.73 3.95 -11.10
N GLN A 300 -36.60 3.23 -11.05
CA GLN A 300 -36.06 2.64 -9.84
C GLN A 300 -35.62 3.72 -8.85
N SER A 301 -35.90 3.50 -7.55
CA SER A 301 -35.36 4.33 -6.48
C SER A 301 -33.84 4.15 -6.36
N ILE A 302 -33.14 5.25 -6.18
CA ILE A 302 -31.68 5.26 -6.06
C ILE A 302 -31.24 6.30 -5.05
N CYS A 303 -30.20 5.98 -4.28
CA CYS A 303 -29.59 6.89 -3.33
C CYS A 303 -28.10 7.06 -3.64
N HIS A 304 -27.65 8.31 -3.57
CA HIS A 304 -26.31 8.78 -3.77
C HIS A 304 -25.66 9.06 -2.41
N SER A 305 -24.39 8.70 -2.26
CA SER A 305 -23.53 9.14 -1.16
C SER A 305 -22.25 9.79 -1.67
N GLY A 306 -22.02 11.03 -1.26
CA GLY A 306 -20.80 11.78 -1.56
C GLY A 306 -20.40 12.74 -0.43
N ASN A 307 -19.23 13.34 -0.56
CA ASN A 307 -18.64 14.17 0.49
C ASN A 307 -19.36 15.52 0.67
N THR A 308 -19.96 16.06 -0.37
CA THR A 308 -20.50 17.43 -0.35
C THR A 308 -21.97 17.44 -0.02
N THR A 309 -22.78 16.62 -0.69
CA THR A 309 -24.24 16.59 -0.46
C THR A 309 -24.67 15.46 0.45
N HIS A 310 -23.73 14.61 0.89
CA HIS A 310 -23.98 13.48 1.76
C HIS A 310 -24.96 12.50 1.10
N TRP A 311 -26.07 12.18 1.78
CA TRP A 311 -27.03 11.18 1.36
C TRP A 311 -28.23 11.81 0.65
N GLN A 312 -28.37 11.56 -0.65
CA GLN A 312 -29.46 12.11 -1.48
C GLN A 312 -30.16 11.00 -2.24
N CYS A 313 -31.48 11.00 -2.28
CA CYS A 313 -32.24 9.94 -2.97
C CYS A 313 -33.17 10.53 -4.02
N GLY A 314 -33.49 9.70 -5.01
CA GLY A 314 -34.36 10.04 -6.12
C GLY A 314 -34.75 8.80 -6.90
N THR A 315 -34.99 8.98 -8.19
CA THR A 315 -35.34 7.94 -9.16
C THR A 315 -34.49 8.07 -10.39
N ILE A 316 -34.07 6.94 -10.95
CA ILE A 316 -33.39 6.89 -12.25
C ILE A 316 -34.36 7.41 -13.32
N THR A 317 -33.98 8.45 -14.04
CA THR A 317 -34.80 9.11 -15.06
C THR A 317 -34.45 8.64 -16.46
N LYS A 318 -33.17 8.35 -16.72
CA LYS A 318 -32.67 7.85 -18.00
C LYS A 318 -31.52 6.86 -17.82
N VAL A 319 -31.29 6.03 -18.82
CA VAL A 319 -30.18 5.08 -18.89
C VAL A 319 -29.60 5.05 -20.31
N ASN A 320 -28.31 4.74 -20.44
CA ASN A 320 -27.61 4.66 -21.72
C ASN A 320 -27.65 5.97 -22.54
N GLU A 321 -27.45 7.09 -21.86
CA GLU A 321 -27.36 8.43 -22.46
C GLU A 321 -25.93 8.72 -22.92
N SER A 322 -25.82 9.48 -24.01
CA SER A 322 -24.60 10.16 -24.42
C SER A 322 -24.63 11.58 -23.89
N VAL A 323 -23.70 11.92 -23.00
CA VAL A 323 -23.61 13.24 -22.37
C VAL A 323 -22.43 14.01 -22.94
N ASP A 324 -22.70 15.22 -23.43
CA ASP A 324 -21.67 16.19 -23.81
C ASP A 324 -21.33 17.08 -22.61
N TYR A 325 -20.16 16.86 -22.01
CA TYR A 325 -19.61 17.68 -20.92
C TYR A 325 -18.98 18.99 -21.42
N GLY A 326 -19.00 19.25 -22.72
CA GLY A 326 -18.34 20.36 -23.37
C GLY A 326 -16.84 20.12 -23.58
N ASN A 327 -16.18 21.08 -24.22
CA ASN A 327 -14.73 21.02 -24.52
C ASN A 327 -14.27 19.76 -25.28
N GLY A 328 -15.18 19.12 -26.03
CA GLY A 328 -14.91 17.91 -26.82
C GLY A 328 -15.00 16.60 -26.04
N LEU A 329 -15.44 16.62 -24.77
CA LEU A 329 -15.68 15.42 -23.98
C LEU A 329 -17.15 15.01 -24.09
N ILE A 330 -17.40 13.96 -24.88
CA ILE A 330 -18.69 13.27 -24.93
C ILE A 330 -18.46 11.88 -24.33
N ILE A 331 -19.31 11.48 -23.39
CA ILE A 331 -19.25 10.19 -22.72
C ILE A 331 -20.56 9.42 -23.00
N ASP A 332 -20.43 8.18 -23.46
CA ASP A 332 -21.57 7.31 -23.77
C ASP A 332 -21.91 6.40 -22.57
N GLY A 333 -23.12 5.84 -22.56
CA GLY A 333 -23.50 4.79 -21.59
C GLY A 333 -23.85 5.28 -20.18
N LEU A 334 -23.92 6.60 -19.97
CA LEU A 334 -24.23 7.18 -18.67
C LEU A 334 -25.73 7.08 -18.34
N SER A 335 -26.07 7.23 -17.06
CA SER A 335 -27.44 7.22 -16.57
C SER A 335 -27.73 8.48 -15.76
N GLU A 336 -29.00 8.86 -15.70
CA GLU A 336 -29.46 10.08 -15.04
C GLU A 336 -30.41 9.76 -13.89
N THR A 337 -30.42 10.62 -12.88
CA THR A 337 -31.32 10.54 -11.72
C THR A 337 -31.62 11.92 -11.16
N ASN A 338 -32.81 12.05 -10.57
CA ASN A 338 -33.20 13.26 -9.86
C ASN A 338 -32.79 13.30 -8.38
N ALA A 339 -31.90 12.41 -7.94
CA ALA A 339 -31.14 12.63 -6.71
C ALA A 339 -30.15 13.79 -6.96
N CYS A 340 -30.13 14.81 -6.11
CA CYS A 340 -29.24 15.95 -6.32
C CYS A 340 -27.80 15.66 -5.89
N SER A 341 -26.83 16.41 -6.45
CA SER A 341 -25.41 16.34 -6.08
C SER A 341 -24.74 17.71 -6.33
N ASN A 342 -23.53 17.89 -5.80
CA ASN A 342 -22.68 19.07 -6.02
C ASN A 342 -21.22 18.66 -6.26
N GLY A 343 -20.39 19.61 -6.69
CA GLY A 343 -18.94 19.41 -6.79
C GLY A 343 -18.33 18.87 -5.47
N GLY A 344 -17.45 17.87 -5.59
CA GLY A 344 -16.88 17.13 -4.47
C GLY A 344 -17.62 15.82 -4.13
N ASP A 345 -18.79 15.59 -4.72
CA ASP A 345 -19.46 14.28 -4.71
C ASP A 345 -18.94 13.33 -5.79
N SER A 346 -18.16 13.84 -6.74
CA SER A 346 -17.56 13.09 -7.85
C SER A 346 -16.98 11.76 -7.39
N GLY A 347 -17.35 10.67 -8.05
CA GLY A 347 -16.95 9.31 -7.69
C GLY A 347 -17.74 8.68 -6.54
N GLY A 348 -18.70 9.37 -5.94
CA GLY A 348 -19.56 8.86 -4.87
C GLY A 348 -20.42 7.66 -5.28
N SER A 349 -20.90 6.92 -4.30
CA SER A 349 -21.68 5.69 -4.49
C SER A 349 -23.11 6.01 -4.93
N TYR A 350 -23.64 5.29 -5.91
CA TYR A 350 -25.08 5.13 -6.09
C TYR A 350 -25.52 3.71 -5.76
N VAL A 351 -26.52 3.58 -4.88
CA VAL A 351 -27.08 2.30 -4.44
C VAL A 351 -28.60 2.26 -4.58
N SER A 352 -29.15 1.06 -4.77
CA SER A 352 -30.58 0.78 -4.68
C SER A 352 -30.78 -0.46 -3.81
N GLY A 353 -31.45 -0.28 -2.66
CA GLY A 353 -31.46 -1.31 -1.62
C GLY A 353 -30.04 -1.61 -1.13
N ASP A 354 -29.60 -2.85 -1.29
CA ASP A 354 -28.26 -3.33 -0.93
C ASP A 354 -27.34 -3.52 -2.16
N LYS A 355 -27.73 -3.02 -3.33
CA LYS A 355 -26.97 -3.17 -4.58
C LYS A 355 -26.24 -1.89 -4.96
N ALA A 356 -24.97 -2.05 -5.33
CA ALA A 356 -24.20 -1.04 -6.05
C ALA A 356 -24.76 -0.89 -7.47
N VAL A 357 -25.13 0.34 -7.85
CA VAL A 357 -25.72 0.65 -9.16
C VAL A 357 -24.77 1.51 -9.99
N GLY A 358 -24.12 2.50 -9.37
CA GLY A 358 -23.33 3.46 -10.12
C GLY A 358 -22.30 4.25 -9.34
N ILE A 359 -21.48 4.99 -10.08
CA ILE A 359 -20.41 5.87 -9.63
C ILE A 359 -20.78 7.29 -10.08
N HIS A 360 -20.76 8.26 -9.17
CA HIS A 360 -21.12 9.63 -9.52
C HIS A 360 -20.13 10.24 -10.52
N SER A 361 -20.65 10.80 -11.61
CA SER A 361 -19.85 11.42 -12.69
C SER A 361 -20.01 12.93 -12.68
N GLY A 362 -21.25 13.45 -12.71
CA GLY A 362 -21.50 14.89 -12.74
C GLY A 362 -22.98 15.25 -12.73
N GLY A 363 -23.34 16.43 -13.25
CA GLY A 363 -24.73 16.87 -13.34
C GLY A 363 -24.89 18.38 -13.43
N GLY A 364 -26.01 18.83 -14.01
CA GLY A 364 -26.26 20.23 -14.35
C GLY A 364 -27.09 21.02 -13.32
N ALA A 365 -27.84 20.34 -12.44
CA ALA A 365 -28.70 20.98 -11.45
C ALA A 365 -28.35 20.55 -10.03
N VAL A 366 -27.72 21.48 -9.31
CA VAL A 366 -27.26 21.36 -7.92
C VAL A 366 -28.40 21.23 -6.92
N CYS A 367 -28.12 20.66 -5.75
CA CYS A 367 -29.10 20.60 -4.66
C CYS A 367 -29.68 22.00 -4.35
N GLY A 368 -31.01 22.08 -4.28
CA GLY A 368 -31.75 23.34 -4.08
C GLY A 368 -32.35 23.92 -5.36
N GLN A 369 -32.08 23.34 -6.53
CA GLN A 369 -32.80 23.67 -7.77
C GLN A 369 -34.04 22.80 -7.99
N ALA A 370 -34.98 23.28 -8.81
CA ALA A 370 -36.13 22.50 -9.23
C ALA A 370 -35.70 21.43 -10.23
N ASN A 371 -36.13 20.18 -10.01
CA ASN A 371 -35.80 19.02 -10.85
C ASN A 371 -34.28 18.83 -11.04
N PRO A 372 -33.52 18.57 -9.96
CA PRO A 372 -32.11 18.26 -10.10
C PRO A 372 -31.94 17.06 -11.04
N ASP A 373 -30.87 17.08 -11.82
CA ASP A 373 -30.52 16.01 -12.75
C ASP A 373 -29.02 15.74 -12.64
N THR A 374 -28.70 14.54 -12.18
CA THR A 374 -27.34 14.10 -11.91
C THR A 374 -27.03 12.82 -12.65
N ILE A 375 -25.78 12.72 -13.05
CA ILE A 375 -25.28 11.76 -14.01
C ILE A 375 -24.36 10.78 -13.27
N PHE A 376 -24.54 9.51 -13.53
CA PHE A 376 -23.70 8.45 -12.97
C PHE A 376 -23.29 7.43 -14.01
N GLN A 377 -22.09 6.90 -13.82
CA GLN A 377 -21.52 5.78 -14.56
C GLN A 377 -22.04 4.46 -13.97
N PRO A 378 -22.61 3.54 -14.76
CA PRO A 378 -22.93 2.20 -14.29
C PRO A 378 -21.71 1.47 -13.73
N VAL A 379 -21.81 0.93 -12.51
CA VAL A 379 -20.66 0.34 -11.80
C VAL A 379 -20.15 -0.94 -12.46
N ASN A 380 -21.03 -1.70 -13.12
CA ASN A 380 -20.71 -2.99 -13.72
C ASN A 380 -19.68 -2.89 -14.85
N GLU A 381 -19.63 -1.75 -15.55
CA GLU A 381 -18.64 -1.53 -16.60
C GLU A 381 -17.22 -1.48 -16.04
N ALA A 382 -17.01 -0.69 -14.98
CA ALA A 382 -15.73 -0.62 -14.29
C ALA A 382 -15.30 -1.97 -13.70
N LEU A 383 -16.27 -2.70 -13.10
CA LEU A 383 -16.02 -4.04 -12.56
C LEU A 383 -15.57 -5.02 -13.65
N SER A 384 -16.22 -4.98 -14.81
CA SER A 384 -15.90 -5.85 -15.95
C SER A 384 -14.55 -5.50 -16.58
N LYS A 385 -14.30 -4.20 -16.85
CA LYS A 385 -13.08 -3.73 -17.52
C LYS A 385 -11.81 -4.15 -16.77
N TRP A 386 -11.83 -4.05 -15.44
CA TRP A 386 -10.67 -4.32 -14.60
C TRP A 386 -10.75 -5.65 -13.84
N GLY A 387 -11.74 -6.51 -14.12
CA GLY A 387 -11.87 -7.83 -13.49
C GLY A 387 -12.01 -7.74 -11.96
N LEU A 388 -12.74 -6.73 -11.47
CA LEU A 388 -12.89 -6.44 -10.06
C LEU A 388 -14.10 -7.17 -9.47
N THR A 389 -13.95 -7.58 -8.21
CA THR A 389 -15.01 -8.12 -7.37
C THR A 389 -15.31 -7.11 -6.26
N LEU A 390 -16.56 -6.68 -6.12
CA LEU A 390 -16.95 -5.80 -5.01
C LEU A 390 -16.69 -6.47 -3.67
N VAL A 391 -16.26 -5.68 -2.69
CA VAL A 391 -16.30 -6.09 -1.29
C VAL A 391 -17.75 -6.03 -0.83
N THR A 392 -18.32 -7.18 -0.46
CA THR A 392 -19.74 -7.30 -0.10
C THR A 392 -19.94 -7.84 1.31
N GLY A 393 -20.94 -7.33 2.04
CA GLY A 393 -21.36 -7.90 3.32
C GLY A 393 -22.43 -8.96 3.11
N GLY A 394 -22.26 -10.12 3.75
CA GLY A 394 -23.11 -11.30 3.56
C GLY A 394 -22.34 -12.60 3.23
N GLY A 395 -21.02 -12.52 3.06
CA GLY A 395 -20.10 -13.65 3.10
C GLY A 395 -18.90 -13.24 3.93
N ASN A 396 -18.55 -14.03 4.96
CA ASN A 396 -17.33 -13.79 5.72
C ASN A 396 -16.13 -13.67 4.75
N PRO A 397 -15.18 -12.74 4.99
CA PRO A 397 -13.82 -12.92 4.49
C PRO A 397 -13.31 -14.29 4.95
N PRO A 398 -12.44 -14.99 4.22
CA PRO A 398 -11.78 -16.16 4.78
C PRO A 398 -10.86 -15.70 5.91
N THR A 399 -11.39 -15.63 7.13
CA THR A 399 -10.60 -15.67 8.35
C THR A 399 -10.11 -17.09 8.50
N THR A 400 -8.83 -17.28 8.22
CA THR A 400 -8.06 -18.45 8.64
C THR A 400 -8.11 -18.53 10.17
N THR A 401 -9.08 -19.25 10.69
CA THR A 401 -9.02 -19.82 12.05
C THR A 401 -9.23 -21.31 11.95
N THR A 402 -8.14 -22.01 12.22
CA THR A 402 -7.98 -23.44 12.33
C THR A 402 -8.86 -24.00 13.45
N THR A 403 -9.91 -24.74 13.13
CA THR A 403 -10.39 -25.87 13.96
C THR A 403 -11.09 -26.92 13.09
N THR A 404 -10.81 -28.18 13.43
CA THR A 404 -10.99 -29.46 12.71
C THR A 404 -12.44 -29.98 12.55
N PRO A 405 -12.69 -31.01 11.71
CA PRO A 405 -13.80 -31.08 10.75
C PRO A 405 -14.98 -31.98 11.13
N ASN A 406 -16.13 -31.77 10.46
CA ASN A 406 -17.13 -32.81 10.16
C ASN A 406 -17.64 -32.59 8.72
N PRO A 407 -17.96 -33.64 7.94
CA PRO A 407 -17.95 -33.61 6.47
C PRO A 407 -19.23 -32.97 5.90
N PRO A 408 -19.13 -32.08 4.88
CA PRO A 408 -20.31 -31.55 4.21
C PRO A 408 -20.77 -32.52 3.12
N THR A 409 -22.08 -32.77 3.06
CA THR A 409 -22.75 -33.13 1.81
C THR A 409 -22.53 -31.99 0.81
N GLY A 410 -21.76 -32.22 -0.25
CA GLY A 410 -21.44 -31.21 -1.25
C GLY A 410 -22.70 -30.56 -1.84
N LYS A 411 -22.61 -29.27 -2.20
CA LYS A 411 -23.63 -28.49 -2.92
C LYS A 411 -22.99 -27.86 -4.15
N VAL A 412 -23.61 -28.03 -5.32
CA VAL A 412 -23.17 -27.39 -6.58
C VAL A 412 -24.08 -26.22 -6.92
N THR A 413 -23.51 -25.01 -7.09
CA THR A 413 -24.25 -23.77 -7.36
C THR A 413 -23.79 -23.14 -8.67
N PHE A 414 -24.71 -22.72 -9.53
CA PHE A 414 -24.39 -22.02 -10.78
C PHE A 414 -24.33 -20.51 -10.58
N SER A 415 -23.39 -19.85 -11.28
CA SER A 415 -23.56 -18.45 -11.65
C SER A 415 -24.62 -18.37 -12.75
N ASN A 416 -25.62 -17.52 -12.59
CA ASN A 416 -26.68 -17.37 -13.60
C ASN A 416 -26.07 -16.88 -14.92
N PRO A 417 -26.15 -17.65 -16.02
CA PRO A 417 -25.56 -17.24 -17.30
C PRO A 417 -26.36 -16.13 -18.00
N GLY A 418 -27.55 -15.78 -17.51
CA GLY A 418 -28.46 -14.86 -18.17
C GLY A 418 -29.07 -15.45 -19.45
N ASN A 419 -30.04 -14.74 -20.02
CA ASN A 419 -30.61 -15.12 -21.30
C ASN A 419 -29.59 -14.93 -22.43
N GLN A 420 -29.58 -15.87 -23.37
CA GLN A 420 -28.64 -15.93 -24.47
C GLN A 420 -29.35 -15.71 -25.78
N TRP A 421 -28.60 -15.28 -26.80
CA TRP A 421 -29.16 -15.10 -28.13
C TRP A 421 -28.15 -15.40 -29.24
N GLY A 422 -28.66 -15.63 -30.45
CA GLY A 422 -27.86 -15.85 -31.64
C GLY A 422 -28.69 -15.77 -32.92
N PHE A 423 -28.05 -16.02 -34.06
CA PHE A 423 -28.71 -16.05 -35.38
C PHE A 423 -28.62 -17.44 -36.01
N ARG A 424 -29.70 -17.88 -36.67
CA ARG A 424 -29.74 -19.12 -37.45
C ARG A 424 -28.67 -19.07 -38.54
N GLY A 425 -27.83 -20.10 -38.63
CA GLY A 425 -26.75 -20.21 -39.62
C GLY A 425 -25.44 -19.51 -39.24
N SER A 426 -25.39 -18.79 -38.11
CA SER A 426 -24.18 -18.11 -37.62
C SER A 426 -23.56 -18.83 -36.43
N SER A 427 -22.23 -18.96 -36.40
CA SER A 427 -21.54 -19.47 -35.22
C SER A 427 -21.76 -18.54 -34.03
N VAL A 428 -22.10 -19.12 -32.87
CA VAL A 428 -22.32 -18.35 -31.65
C VAL A 428 -20.99 -17.99 -31.01
N PHE A 429 -20.94 -16.84 -30.32
CA PHE A 429 -19.83 -16.57 -29.41
C PHE A 429 -19.88 -17.63 -28.28
N PRO A 430 -18.81 -18.39 -28.03
CA PRO A 430 -18.87 -19.50 -27.09
C PRO A 430 -19.16 -19.04 -25.66
N LEU A 431 -20.24 -19.55 -25.08
CA LEU A 431 -20.63 -19.25 -23.70
C LEU A 431 -19.97 -20.24 -22.74
N GLN A 432 -19.27 -19.74 -21.73
CA GLN A 432 -18.70 -20.56 -20.67
C GLN A 432 -19.62 -20.53 -19.44
N LEU A 433 -20.26 -21.66 -19.14
CA LEU A 433 -21.01 -21.81 -17.89
C LEU A 433 -20.05 -21.90 -16.70
N LYS A 434 -20.45 -21.31 -15.57
CA LYS A 434 -19.70 -21.31 -14.32
C LYS A 434 -20.56 -21.88 -13.20
N ALA A 435 -20.02 -22.86 -12.49
CA ALA A 435 -20.62 -23.43 -11.30
C ALA A 435 -19.52 -23.76 -10.30
N THR A 436 -19.87 -23.84 -9.02
CA THR A 436 -18.95 -24.14 -7.93
C THR A 436 -19.50 -25.29 -7.09
N ALA A 437 -18.66 -26.28 -6.78
CA ALA A 437 -18.93 -27.28 -5.76
C ALA A 437 -18.45 -26.72 -4.40
N SER A 438 -19.25 -26.87 -3.34
CA SER A 438 -18.93 -26.32 -2.02
C SER A 438 -17.68 -26.90 -1.37
N ASP A 439 -17.25 -28.09 -1.81
CA ASP A 439 -16.04 -28.78 -1.41
C ASP A 439 -14.88 -28.57 -2.40
N GLY A 440 -15.08 -27.78 -3.46
CA GLY A 440 -14.08 -27.54 -4.50
C GLY A 440 -13.88 -28.70 -5.47
N GLY A 441 -14.76 -29.71 -5.45
CA GLY A 441 -14.69 -30.85 -6.35
C GLY A 441 -14.79 -30.48 -7.83
N ALA A 442 -14.15 -31.29 -8.69
CA ALA A 442 -14.17 -31.08 -10.13
C ALA A 442 -15.57 -31.31 -10.71
N LEU A 443 -16.00 -30.41 -11.60
CA LEU A 443 -17.34 -30.42 -12.18
C LEU A 443 -17.34 -30.85 -13.64
N THR A 444 -18.31 -31.71 -13.99
CA THR A 444 -18.64 -32.08 -15.37
C THR A 444 -19.99 -31.48 -15.76
N TYR A 445 -20.03 -30.83 -16.93
CA TYR A 445 -21.20 -30.10 -17.40
C TYR A 445 -21.97 -30.86 -18.48
N SER A 446 -23.29 -30.64 -18.50
CA SER A 446 -24.21 -31.10 -19.54
C SER A 446 -25.35 -30.10 -19.69
N ALA A 447 -26.07 -30.11 -20.80
CA ALA A 447 -27.22 -29.25 -21.03
C ALA A 447 -28.24 -29.94 -21.93
N THR A 448 -29.52 -29.66 -21.67
CA THR A 448 -30.65 -30.08 -22.49
C THR A 448 -31.41 -28.85 -23.00
N GLY A 449 -32.12 -29.00 -24.12
CA GLY A 449 -32.89 -27.91 -24.70
C GLY A 449 -32.08 -26.86 -25.46
N LEU A 450 -30.79 -27.11 -25.74
CA LEU A 450 -29.99 -26.23 -26.60
C LEU A 450 -30.62 -26.11 -28.01
N PRO A 451 -30.55 -24.94 -28.66
CA PRO A 451 -30.91 -24.80 -30.06
C PRO A 451 -30.22 -25.86 -30.93
N PRO A 452 -30.92 -26.49 -31.89
CA PRO A 452 -30.31 -27.45 -32.80
C PRO A 452 -29.04 -26.89 -33.45
N GLY A 453 -27.94 -27.64 -33.42
CA GLY A 453 -26.63 -27.20 -33.92
C GLY A 453 -25.70 -26.56 -32.88
N LEU A 454 -26.18 -26.34 -31.64
CA LEU A 454 -25.32 -26.04 -30.49
C LEU A 454 -25.03 -27.30 -29.67
N VAL A 455 -23.83 -27.34 -29.11
CA VAL A 455 -23.35 -28.41 -28.23
C VAL A 455 -22.68 -27.82 -26.98
N ILE A 456 -22.64 -28.60 -25.90
CA ILE A 456 -21.91 -28.26 -24.68
C ILE A 456 -20.77 -29.26 -24.46
N SER A 457 -19.59 -28.76 -24.07
CA SER A 457 -18.47 -29.61 -23.64
C SER A 457 -18.60 -30.03 -22.17
N ALA A 458 -17.87 -31.08 -21.78
CA ALA A 458 -17.76 -31.50 -20.37
C ALA A 458 -17.22 -30.38 -19.44
N SER A 459 -16.53 -29.38 -19.98
CA SER A 459 -16.03 -28.20 -19.26
C SER A 459 -17.03 -27.05 -19.17
N GLY A 460 -18.25 -27.19 -19.71
CA GLY A 460 -19.32 -26.18 -19.62
C GLY A 460 -19.31 -25.14 -20.74
N ARG A 461 -18.56 -25.36 -21.81
CA ARG A 461 -18.51 -24.45 -22.96
C ARG A 461 -19.59 -24.80 -23.97
N ILE A 462 -20.53 -23.89 -24.20
CA ILE A 462 -21.57 -24.00 -25.23
C ILE A 462 -21.05 -23.34 -26.51
N SER A 463 -21.09 -24.05 -27.63
CA SER A 463 -20.61 -23.56 -28.93
C SER A 463 -21.33 -24.26 -30.09
N GLY A 464 -21.18 -23.73 -31.31
CA GLY A 464 -21.75 -24.30 -32.53
C GLY A 464 -22.48 -23.26 -33.38
N THR A 465 -23.31 -23.74 -34.31
CA THR A 465 -24.07 -22.92 -35.25
C THR A 465 -25.54 -23.34 -35.20
N PRO A 466 -26.46 -22.50 -34.70
CA PRO A 466 -27.88 -22.85 -34.62
C PRO A 466 -28.47 -23.07 -36.01
N SER A 467 -29.13 -24.20 -36.24
CA SER A 467 -29.76 -24.53 -37.53
C SER A 467 -31.23 -24.13 -37.61
N SER A 468 -31.84 -23.74 -36.48
CA SER A 468 -33.26 -23.35 -36.40
C SER A 468 -33.43 -22.08 -35.58
N SER A 469 -34.29 -21.17 -36.06
CA SER A 469 -34.73 -19.99 -35.30
C SER A 469 -35.86 -20.35 -34.34
N GLY A 470 -35.94 -19.66 -33.20
CA GLY A 470 -36.94 -19.90 -32.16
C GLY A 470 -36.42 -19.58 -30.76
N THR A 471 -37.30 -19.72 -29.77
CA THR A 471 -36.98 -19.57 -28.35
C THR A 471 -36.79 -20.95 -27.73
N PHE A 472 -35.61 -21.21 -27.18
CA PHE A 472 -35.26 -22.52 -26.63
C PHE A 472 -35.05 -22.42 -25.11
N PRO A 473 -35.86 -23.10 -24.27
CA PRO A 473 -35.59 -23.19 -22.85
C PRO A 473 -34.44 -24.18 -22.62
N VAL A 474 -33.31 -23.68 -22.14
CA VAL A 474 -32.11 -24.48 -21.87
C VAL A 474 -32.02 -24.77 -20.38
N THR A 475 -31.72 -26.03 -20.04
CA THR A 475 -31.37 -26.42 -18.67
C THR A 475 -29.97 -27.00 -18.67
N ALA A 476 -29.05 -26.33 -17.97
CA ALA A 476 -27.69 -26.79 -17.77
C ALA A 476 -27.54 -27.46 -16.40
N ARG A 477 -26.71 -28.51 -16.36
CA ARG A 477 -26.40 -29.29 -15.16
C ARG A 477 -24.89 -29.41 -15.00
N ALA A 478 -24.40 -29.18 -13.79
CA ALA A 478 -23.03 -29.44 -13.38
C ALA A 478 -23.06 -30.54 -12.31
N THR A 479 -22.28 -31.58 -12.51
CA THR A 479 -22.22 -32.75 -11.62
C THR A 479 -20.80 -32.94 -11.15
N GLU A 480 -20.63 -33.09 -9.86
CA GLU A 480 -19.36 -33.39 -9.21
C GLU A 480 -19.08 -34.90 -9.25
N SER A 481 -17.82 -35.31 -9.09
CA SER A 481 -17.43 -36.73 -9.10
C SER A 481 -18.11 -37.59 -8.02
N THR A 482 -18.60 -36.96 -6.95
CA THR A 482 -19.35 -37.60 -5.85
C THR A 482 -20.82 -37.88 -6.21
N GLY A 483 -21.31 -37.36 -7.35
CA GLY A 483 -22.69 -37.50 -7.82
C GLY A 483 -23.61 -36.34 -7.43
N VAL A 484 -23.15 -35.41 -6.59
CA VAL A 484 -23.87 -34.16 -6.28
C VAL A 484 -23.97 -33.31 -7.55
N SER A 485 -25.15 -32.74 -7.82
CA SER A 485 -25.35 -31.88 -8.99
C SER A 485 -26.18 -30.65 -8.69
N GLY A 486 -25.89 -29.57 -9.41
CA GLY A 486 -26.70 -28.36 -9.50
C GLY A 486 -27.29 -28.21 -10.90
N THR A 487 -28.36 -27.44 -11.02
CA THR A 487 -28.93 -27.07 -12.32
C THR A 487 -29.20 -25.57 -12.39
N THR A 488 -29.17 -25.02 -13.60
CA THR A 488 -29.64 -23.66 -13.91
C THR A 488 -30.41 -23.69 -15.22
N SER A 489 -31.41 -22.83 -15.35
CA SER A 489 -32.21 -22.72 -16.57
C SER A 489 -32.16 -21.29 -17.09
N PHE A 490 -32.08 -21.15 -18.40
CA PHE A 490 -32.06 -19.86 -19.09
C PHE A 490 -32.68 -20.01 -20.48
N THR A 491 -33.05 -18.89 -21.10
CA THR A 491 -33.61 -18.89 -22.45
C THR A 491 -32.52 -18.63 -23.47
N TYR A 492 -32.52 -19.38 -24.59
CA TYR A 492 -31.69 -19.11 -25.76
C TYR A 492 -32.57 -18.68 -26.94
N GLN A 493 -32.46 -17.42 -27.33
CA GLN A 493 -33.22 -16.85 -28.43
C GLN A 493 -32.44 -16.90 -29.74
N VAL A 494 -32.91 -17.65 -30.73
CA VAL A 494 -32.30 -17.68 -32.07
C VAL A 494 -33.17 -16.91 -33.06
N TYR A 495 -32.64 -15.80 -33.57
CA TYR A 495 -33.28 -15.02 -34.61
C TYR A 495 -33.01 -15.63 -35.99
N GLY A 496 -33.99 -15.57 -36.88
CA GLY A 496 -33.84 -15.98 -38.28
C GLY A 496 -34.02 -14.79 -39.20
N PHE A 497 -33.27 -14.75 -40.31
CA PHE A 497 -33.63 -13.97 -41.48
C PHE A 497 -34.49 -14.79 -42.42
#